data_AF-A0A257GAD2-F1
#
_entry.id   AF-A0A257GAD2-F1
#
_cell.length_a   1.000
_cell.length_b   1.000
_cell.length_c   1.000
_cell.angle_alpha   90.00
_cell.angle_beta   90.00
_cell.angle_gamma   90.00
#
_symmetry.space_group_name_H-M   'P 1'
#
loop_
_entity.id
_entity.type
_entity.pdbx_description
1 polymer ?
#
loop_
_entity_poly.entity_id
_entity_poly.type
_entity_poly.pdbx_seq_one_letter_code
_entity_poly.pdbx_strand_id
1 'polypeptide(L)'
;MQEMKPMKTCALAAAAAALAMCAPAQAAEYTTTINHPEGPIAADYAGKPRVAMQQVGGVGAAGRPSSLSCRWTVSLAVERHARLGSGHQARRSLVRSDVVKGSTPGWCPDREHGAERIAARHRDEIHAALMALVEQDRAVLLTEVDSMRKASLGG
;
A
#
# COMPACT_ATOMS: atom_id res chain seq x y z
N MET A 1 -43.34 10.11 52.70
CA MET A 1 -42.86 8.95 51.90
C MET A 1 -42.88 9.35 50.44
N GLN A 2 -41.70 9.34 49.81
CA GLN A 2 -41.37 9.12 48.39
C GLN A 2 -40.00 9.80 48.16
N GLU A 3 -38.95 9.00 48.33
CA GLU A 3 -37.57 9.31 47.95
C GLU A 3 -37.46 9.47 46.44
N MET A 4 -36.64 10.43 45.99
CA MET A 4 -36.12 10.42 44.62
C MET A 4 -34.62 10.76 44.61
N LYS A 5 -33.87 9.77 44.13
CA LYS A 5 -32.41 9.63 44.10
C LYS A 5 -31.66 10.78 43.42
N PRO A 6 -30.40 11.06 43.82
CA PRO A 6 -29.48 11.84 43.00
C PRO A 6 -29.05 11.01 41.77
N MET A 7 -29.42 11.49 40.58
CA MET A 7 -29.01 10.93 39.30
C MET A 7 -27.53 11.27 39.07
N LYS A 8 -26.65 10.36 39.47
CA LYS A 8 -25.21 10.42 39.23
C LYS A 8 -24.91 10.25 37.74
N THR A 9 -24.32 11.31 37.20
CA THR A 9 -23.29 11.31 36.14
C THR A 9 -23.69 10.68 34.80
N CYS A 10 -23.94 11.56 33.83
CA CYS A 10 -23.94 11.24 32.41
C CYS A 10 -22.66 10.50 32.03
N ALA A 11 -22.77 9.21 31.72
CA ALA A 11 -21.71 8.46 31.05
C ALA A 11 -21.79 8.79 29.54
N LEU A 12 -21.04 9.81 29.11
CA LEU A 12 -20.76 10.08 27.70
C LEU A 12 -19.53 9.27 27.28
N ALA A 13 -19.80 8.29 26.41
CA ALA A 13 -19.04 7.85 25.23
C ALA A 13 -17.50 7.79 25.27
N ALA A 14 -16.98 6.62 24.89
CA ALA A 14 -15.75 6.53 24.08
C ALA A 14 -15.88 5.36 23.10
N ALA A 15 -16.58 5.59 21.99
CA ALA A 15 -16.42 4.77 20.80
C ALA A 15 -15.03 5.07 20.23
N ALA A 16 -14.08 4.15 20.42
CA ALA A 16 -12.75 4.26 19.81
C ALA A 16 -12.88 4.08 18.30
N ALA A 17 -13.06 5.18 17.58
CA ALA A 17 -12.95 5.21 16.13
C ALA A 17 -11.49 4.93 15.75
N ALA A 18 -11.23 3.73 15.22
CA ALA A 18 -9.93 3.39 14.64
C ALA A 18 -9.74 4.23 13.36
N LEU A 19 -9.05 5.36 13.47
CA LEU A 19 -8.68 6.18 12.33
C LEU A 19 -7.47 5.54 11.64
N ALA A 20 -7.72 4.79 10.57
CA ALA A 20 -6.66 4.33 9.68
C ALA A 20 -6.17 5.52 8.83
N MET A 21 -4.92 5.91 9.00
CA MET A 21 -4.31 7.01 8.24
C MET A 21 -3.31 6.45 7.22
N CYS A 22 -3.45 6.85 5.95
CA CYS A 22 -2.62 6.38 4.84
C CYS A 22 -1.88 7.55 4.17
N ALA A 23 -0.58 7.39 3.90
CA ALA A 23 0.23 8.36 3.14
C ALA A 23 1.05 7.69 2.04
N PRO A 24 1.30 8.39 0.91
CA PRO A 24 2.22 7.92 -0.13
C PRO A 24 3.67 8.08 0.34
N ALA A 25 4.51 7.08 0.08
CA ALA A 25 5.95 7.19 0.23
C ALA A 25 6.66 7.17 -1.14
N GLN A 26 7.96 7.47 -1.17
CA GLN A 26 8.79 7.59 -2.37
C GLN A 26 8.56 6.44 -3.37
N ALA A 27 8.40 6.77 -4.65
CA ALA A 27 8.12 5.81 -5.70
C ALA A 27 9.36 4.97 -6.07
N ALA A 28 9.16 3.69 -6.38
CA ALA A 28 10.16 2.79 -6.93
C ALA A 28 9.87 2.56 -8.41
N GLU A 29 10.85 2.73 -9.29
CA GLU A 29 10.66 2.60 -10.74
C GLU A 29 11.50 1.43 -11.29
N TYR A 30 10.94 0.69 -12.24
CA TYR A 30 11.61 -0.43 -12.90
C TYR A 30 11.18 -0.52 -14.37
N THR A 31 12.15 -0.55 -15.29
CA THR A 31 11.89 -0.69 -16.73
C THR A 31 12.51 -1.98 -17.24
N THR A 32 11.79 -2.69 -18.11
CA THR A 32 12.29 -3.90 -18.77
C THR A 32 11.89 -3.93 -20.25
N THR A 33 12.71 -4.59 -21.06
CA THR A 33 12.40 -4.84 -22.47
C THR A 33 12.35 -6.34 -22.70
N ILE A 34 11.25 -6.82 -23.30
CA ILE A 34 11.04 -8.22 -23.64
C ILE A 34 11.07 -8.35 -25.16
N ASN A 35 11.96 -9.20 -25.68
CA ASN A 35 11.96 -9.54 -27.09
C ASN A 35 10.69 -10.32 -27.43
N HIS A 36 9.97 -9.87 -28.44
CA HIS A 36 8.76 -10.50 -28.92
C HIS A 36 8.80 -10.55 -30.46
N PRO A 37 8.24 -11.59 -31.12
CA PRO A 37 8.34 -11.74 -32.58
C PRO A 37 7.84 -10.53 -33.38
N GLU A 38 6.86 -9.82 -32.83
CA GLU A 38 6.23 -8.62 -33.43
C GLU A 38 7.03 -7.32 -33.19
N GLY A 39 8.15 -7.40 -32.47
CA GLY A 39 8.95 -6.26 -32.05
C GLY A 39 9.12 -6.19 -30.53
N PRO A 40 10.08 -5.41 -30.02
CA PRO A 40 10.35 -5.35 -28.59
C PRO A 40 9.15 -4.78 -27.82
N ILE A 41 8.85 -5.40 -26.68
CA ILE A 41 7.90 -4.89 -25.70
C ILE A 41 8.68 -4.11 -24.65
N ALA A 42 8.51 -2.79 -24.61
CA ALA A 42 9.04 -1.95 -23.54
C ALA A 42 7.98 -1.82 -22.44
N ALA A 43 8.29 -2.25 -21.21
CA ALA A 43 7.40 -2.18 -20.07
C ALA A 43 8.03 -1.37 -18.93
N ASP A 44 7.36 -0.29 -18.56
CA ASP A 44 7.71 0.62 -17.48
C ASP A 44 6.80 0.34 -16.28
N TYR A 45 7.37 0.05 -15.11
CA TYR A 45 6.66 -0.24 -13.87
C TYR A 45 6.97 0.85 -12.83
N ALA A 46 5.93 1.50 -12.32
CA ALA A 46 6.04 2.51 -11.27
C ALA A 46 5.33 2.04 -9.99
N GLY A 47 6.11 1.62 -9.00
CA GLY A 47 5.68 1.24 -7.67
C GLY A 47 5.48 2.44 -6.74
N LYS A 48 4.35 2.48 -6.06
CA LYS A 48 3.97 3.51 -5.07
C LYS A 48 3.65 2.82 -3.74
N PRO A 49 4.60 2.80 -2.79
CA PRO A 49 4.32 2.27 -1.46
C PRO A 49 3.28 3.12 -0.74
N ARG A 50 2.44 2.45 0.04
CA ARG A 50 1.38 3.00 0.88
C ARG A 50 1.60 2.51 2.29
N VAL A 51 1.78 3.42 3.24
CA VAL A 51 1.91 3.06 4.65
C VAL A 51 0.63 3.41 5.37
N ALA A 52 0.01 2.41 6.00
CA ALA A 52 -1.11 2.57 6.89
C ALA A 52 -0.62 2.45 8.34
N MET A 53 -0.93 3.44 9.18
CA MET A 53 -0.62 3.43 10.61
C MET A 53 -1.90 3.44 11.43
N GLN A 54 -1.89 2.73 12.56
CA GLN A 54 -3.03 2.59 13.46
C GLN A 54 -2.56 2.69 14.92
N GLN A 55 -3.10 3.68 15.64
CA GLN A 55 -2.92 3.78 17.08
C GLN A 55 -3.75 2.69 17.77
N VAL A 56 -3.10 1.90 18.63
CA VAL A 56 -3.75 0.93 19.51
C VAL A 56 -3.26 1.12 20.95
N GLY A 57 -3.99 0.53 21.90
CA GLY A 57 -3.69 0.63 23.33
C GLY A 57 -4.33 1.84 24.01
N GLY A 58 -4.07 2.00 25.31
CA GLY A 58 -4.66 3.03 26.15
C GLY A 58 -3.62 3.89 26.85
N VAL A 59 -3.98 5.15 27.07
CA VAL A 59 -3.23 6.04 27.95
C VAL A 59 -3.37 5.53 29.39
N GLY A 60 -2.26 5.33 30.07
CA GLY A 60 -2.26 4.92 31.47
C GLY A 60 -2.78 6.04 32.36
N ALA A 61 -3.51 5.68 33.42
CA ALA A 61 -3.84 6.62 34.49
C ALA A 61 -2.57 7.06 35.23
N ALA A 62 -2.64 8.14 36.03
CA ALA A 62 -1.52 8.60 36.84
C ALA A 62 -0.91 7.44 37.65
N GLY A 63 0.40 7.25 37.53
CA GLY A 63 1.14 6.15 38.17
C GLY A 63 1.05 4.78 37.48
N ARG A 64 0.36 4.65 36.34
CA ARG A 64 0.32 3.42 35.53
C ARG A 64 1.00 3.62 34.17
N PRO A 65 1.78 2.64 33.68
CA PRO A 65 2.35 2.70 32.35
C PRO A 65 1.25 2.66 31.29
N SER A 66 1.48 3.35 30.18
CA SER A 66 0.62 3.27 29.01
C SER A 66 0.86 1.98 28.23
N SER A 67 -0.19 1.43 27.61
CA SER A 67 -0.13 0.29 26.70
C SER A 67 -0.16 0.70 25.22
N LEU A 68 0.07 1.98 24.92
CA LEU A 68 0.03 2.50 23.57
C LEU A 68 1.06 1.82 22.68
N SER A 69 0.63 1.51 21.46
CA SER A 69 1.49 1.01 20.40
C SER A 69 0.98 1.52 19.05
N CYS A 70 1.89 1.89 18.17
CA CYS A 70 1.59 2.19 16.78
C CYS A 70 1.81 0.95 15.93
N ARG A 71 0.72 0.38 15.40
CA ARG A 71 0.78 -0.70 14.40
C ARG A 71 0.86 -0.08 13.02
N TRP A 72 1.60 -0.71 12.12
CA TRP A 72 1.73 -0.24 10.76
C TRP A 72 1.82 -1.38 9.76
N THR A 73 1.37 -1.10 8.54
CA THR A 73 1.43 -2.01 7.39
C THR A 73 1.86 -1.22 6.17
N VAL A 74 2.70 -1.84 5.34
CA VAL A 74 3.09 -1.33 4.02
C VAL A 74 2.43 -2.18 2.95
N SER A 75 1.78 -1.52 2.01
CA SER A 75 1.25 -2.11 0.77
C SER A 75 1.91 -1.44 -0.43
N LEU A 76 1.90 -2.11 -1.58
CA LEU A 76 2.50 -1.61 -2.81
C LEU A 76 1.45 -1.60 -3.94
N ALA A 77 1.23 -0.43 -4.54
CA ALA A 77 0.52 -0.31 -5.81
C ALA A 77 1.54 -0.13 -6.93
N VAL A 78 1.40 -0.83 -8.06
CA VAL A 78 2.31 -0.75 -9.20
C VAL A 78 1.50 -0.43 -10.45
N GLU A 79 1.90 0.62 -11.15
CA GLU A 79 1.35 0.94 -12.47
C GLU A 79 2.31 0.46 -13.55
N ARG A 80 1.84 -0.41 -14.45
CA ARG A 80 2.56 -0.81 -15.66
C ARG A 80 2.09 0.01 -16.86
N HIS A 81 3.05 0.48 -17.63
CA HIS A 81 2.89 1.03 -18.96
C HIS A 81 3.72 0.20 -19.95
N ALA A 82 3.07 -0.58 -20.80
CA ALA A 82 3.72 -1.38 -21.84
C ALA A 82 3.49 -0.77 -23.23
N ARG A 83 4.51 -0.85 -24.08
CA ARG A 83 4.50 -0.41 -25.48
C ARG A 83 5.05 -1.52 -26.37
N LEU A 84 4.33 -1.83 -27.45
CA LEU A 84 4.75 -2.75 -28.50
C LEU A 84 5.00 -1.95 -29.79
N GLY A 85 6.24 -1.98 -30.26
CA GLY A 85 6.64 -1.24 -31.46
C GLY A 85 6.31 0.25 -31.36
N SER A 86 5.80 0.85 -32.44
CA SER A 86 5.55 2.30 -32.53
C SER A 86 4.14 2.76 -32.20
N GLY A 87 3.17 1.85 -31.95
CA GLY A 87 1.75 2.25 -31.90
C GLY A 87 0.86 1.59 -30.85
N HIS A 88 1.25 0.44 -30.29
CA HIS A 88 0.39 -0.31 -29.40
C HIS A 88 0.80 -0.10 -27.94
N GLN A 89 -0.15 0.25 -27.08
CA GLN A 89 0.09 0.50 -25.65
C GLN A 89 -0.91 -0.24 -24.76
N ALA A 90 -0.42 -0.78 -23.64
CA ALA A 90 -1.23 -1.42 -22.61
C ALA A 90 -0.89 -0.85 -21.23
N ARG A 91 -1.90 -0.64 -20.40
CA ARG A 91 -1.73 -0.19 -19.01
C ARG A 91 -2.41 -1.14 -18.05
N ARG A 92 -1.79 -1.37 -16.91
CA ARG A 92 -2.33 -2.24 -15.86
C ARG A 92 -1.91 -1.74 -14.48
N SER A 93 -2.86 -1.76 -13.54
CA SER A 93 -2.57 -1.52 -12.12
C SER A 93 -2.50 -2.86 -11.38
N LEU A 94 -1.46 -3.03 -10.56
CA LEU A 94 -1.24 -4.20 -9.72
C LEU A 94 -1.15 -3.76 -8.26
N VAL A 95 -1.66 -4.58 -7.35
CA VAL A 95 -1.62 -4.28 -5.91
C VAL A 95 -1.14 -5.48 -5.14
N ARG A 96 -0.17 -5.25 -4.24
CA ARG A 96 0.25 -6.20 -3.21
C ARG A 96 -0.01 -5.60 -1.84
N SER A 97 -0.98 -6.18 -1.15
CA SER A 97 -1.23 -5.88 0.27
C SER A 97 -0.19 -6.57 1.15
N ASP A 98 0.01 -6.02 2.35
CA ASP A 98 0.79 -6.66 3.42
C ASP A 98 2.21 -7.06 3.01
N VAL A 99 2.91 -6.17 2.29
CA VAL A 99 4.32 -6.37 1.91
C VAL A 99 5.17 -6.54 3.15
N VAL A 100 5.00 -5.65 4.13
CA VAL A 100 5.61 -5.75 5.46
C VAL A 100 4.69 -5.11 6.48
N LYS A 101 4.73 -5.61 7.72
CA LYS A 101 3.95 -5.07 8.84
C LYS A 101 4.78 -5.08 10.11
N GLY A 102 4.46 -4.19 11.03
CA GLY A 102 5.15 -4.13 12.31
C GLY A 102 4.41 -3.29 13.34
N SER A 103 5.08 -3.09 14.47
CA SER A 103 4.54 -2.35 15.60
C SER A 103 5.67 -1.65 16.35
N THR A 104 5.41 -0.45 16.84
CA THR A 104 6.35 0.31 17.67
C THR A 104 5.64 0.80 18.93
N PRO A 105 6.23 0.63 20.13
CA PRO A 105 5.64 1.14 21.36
C PRO A 105 5.42 2.65 21.31
N GLY A 106 4.37 3.12 21.97
CA GLY A 106 4.02 4.54 22.07
C GLY A 106 3.02 5.02 21.03
N TRP A 107 3.02 6.34 20.83
CA TRP A 107 2.13 7.00 19.89
C TRP A 107 2.58 6.80 18.45
N CYS A 108 1.61 6.75 17.54
CA CYS A 108 1.93 6.88 16.12
C CYS A 108 2.53 8.26 15.85
N PRO A 109 3.59 8.32 15.02
CA PRO A 109 4.17 9.58 14.60
C PRO A 109 3.22 10.37 13.69
N ASP A 110 3.64 11.57 13.31
CA ASP A 110 3.00 12.30 12.23
C ASP A 110 2.89 11.43 10.96
N ARG A 111 1.84 11.67 10.18
CA ARG A 111 1.46 10.79 9.07
C ARG A 111 2.54 10.69 8.00
N GLU A 112 3.07 11.83 7.58
CA GLU A 112 3.95 11.93 6.41
C GLU A 112 5.36 11.43 6.74
N HIS A 113 6.00 11.99 7.76
CA HIS A 113 7.36 11.61 8.12
C HIS A 113 7.37 10.20 8.72
N GLY A 114 6.29 9.78 9.40
CA GLY A 114 6.10 8.41 9.84
C GLY A 114 6.09 7.41 8.69
N ALA A 115 5.26 7.67 7.67
CA ALA A 115 5.17 6.83 6.48
C ALA A 115 6.49 6.79 5.71
N GLU A 116 7.13 7.94 5.50
CA GLU A 116 8.42 8.03 4.81
C GLU A 116 9.50 7.24 5.54
N ARG A 117 9.61 7.37 6.87
CA ARG A 117 10.59 6.60 7.66
C ARG A 117 10.34 5.10 7.61
N ILE A 118 9.08 4.66 7.65
CA ILE A 118 8.73 3.24 7.55
C ILE A 118 9.10 2.72 6.16
N ALA A 119 8.69 3.41 5.09
CA ALA A 119 9.02 2.99 3.73
C ALA A 119 10.53 3.02 3.46
N ALA A 120 11.24 4.03 3.97
CA ALA A 120 12.70 4.14 3.83
C ALA A 120 13.46 3.03 4.57
N ARG A 121 12.92 2.53 5.69
CA ARG A 121 13.51 1.40 6.42
C ARG A 121 13.28 0.05 5.76
N HIS A 122 12.21 -0.08 4.96
CA HIS A 122 11.80 -1.33 4.32
C HIS A 122 11.91 -1.28 2.80
N ARG A 123 12.88 -0.51 2.27
CA ARG A 123 13.05 -0.35 0.81
C ARG A 123 13.33 -1.68 0.13
N ASP A 124 14.10 -2.55 0.76
CA ASP A 124 14.51 -3.83 0.17
C ASP A 124 13.31 -4.78 0.05
N GLU A 125 12.45 -4.87 1.06
CA GLU A 125 11.21 -5.66 1.00
C GLU A 125 10.23 -5.09 -0.03
N ILE A 126 10.12 -3.76 -0.12
CA ILE A 126 9.29 -3.08 -1.13
C ILE A 126 9.83 -3.37 -2.55
N HIS A 127 11.14 -3.31 -2.74
CA HIS A 127 11.77 -3.60 -4.02
C HIS A 127 11.61 -5.08 -4.41
N ALA A 128 11.81 -6.00 -3.48
CA ALA A 128 11.57 -7.42 -3.71
C ALA A 128 10.10 -7.69 -4.07
N ALA A 129 9.15 -7.03 -3.41
CA ALA A 129 7.73 -7.13 -3.77
C ALA A 129 7.42 -6.57 -5.16
N LEU A 130 8.09 -5.47 -5.57
CA LEU A 130 7.98 -4.94 -6.93
C LEU A 130 8.49 -5.97 -7.95
N MET A 131 9.67 -6.55 -7.75
CA MET A 131 10.22 -7.56 -8.65
C MET A 131 9.34 -8.80 -8.74
N ALA A 132 8.77 -9.25 -7.62
CA ALA A 132 7.83 -10.37 -7.60
C ALA A 132 6.55 -10.07 -8.39
N LEU A 133 6.01 -8.84 -8.30
CA LEU A 133 4.85 -8.42 -9.10
C LEU A 133 5.18 -8.35 -10.59
N VAL A 134 6.37 -7.84 -10.95
CA VAL A 134 6.85 -7.80 -12.34
C VAL A 134 6.94 -9.21 -12.93
N GLU A 135 7.54 -10.15 -12.18
CA GLU A 135 7.66 -11.53 -12.65
C GLU A 135 6.30 -12.21 -12.79
N GLN A 136 5.39 -11.99 -11.84
CA GLN A 136 4.02 -12.51 -11.92
C GLN A 136 3.24 -11.95 -13.11
N ASP A 137 3.45 -10.66 -13.44
CA ASP A 137 2.78 -9.98 -14.54
C ASP A 137 3.32 -10.36 -15.92
N ARG A 138 4.53 -10.91 -16.02
CA ARG A 138 5.19 -11.24 -17.30
C ARG A 138 4.31 -12.09 -18.24
N ALA A 139 3.71 -13.16 -17.74
CA ALA A 139 2.85 -14.02 -18.57
C ALA A 139 1.56 -13.32 -19.03
N VAL A 140 1.02 -12.45 -18.18
CA VAL A 140 -0.18 -11.65 -18.48
C VAL A 140 0.14 -10.60 -19.54
N LEU A 141 1.29 -9.92 -19.42
CA LEU A 141 1.77 -8.96 -20.40
C LEU A 141 1.93 -9.58 -21.80
N LEU A 142 2.49 -10.79 -21.89
CA LEU A 142 2.59 -11.51 -23.17
C LEU A 142 1.22 -11.80 -23.78
N THR A 143 0.27 -12.24 -22.95
CA THR A 143 -1.11 -12.53 -23.41
C THR A 143 -1.85 -11.27 -23.85
N GLU A 144 -1.65 -10.15 -23.15
CA GLU A 144 -2.20 -8.85 -23.53
C GLU A 144 -1.68 -8.41 -24.90
N VAL A 145 -0.37 -8.53 -25.12
CA VAL A 145 0.29 -8.21 -26.40
C VAL A 145 -0.24 -9.09 -27.54
N ASP A 146 -0.36 -10.41 -27.32
CA ASP A 146 -0.93 -11.34 -28.31
C ASP A 146 -2.37 -10.99 -28.68
N SER A 147 -3.15 -10.52 -27.70
CA SER A 147 -4.54 -10.12 -27.91
C SER A 147 -4.63 -8.82 -28.73
N MET A 148 -3.75 -7.86 -28.47
CA MET A 148 -3.65 -6.61 -29.26
C MET A 148 -3.31 -6.91 -30.72
N ARG A 149 -2.41 -7.86 -30.98
CA ARG A 149 -2.08 -8.33 -32.33
C ARG A 149 -3.30 -8.91 -33.05
N LYS A 150 -4.04 -9.81 -32.39
CA LYS A 150 -5.25 -10.41 -32.99
C LYS A 150 -6.28 -9.34 -33.36
N ALA A 151 -6.43 -8.33 -32.51
CA ALA A 151 -7.33 -7.20 -32.79
C ALA A 151 -6.86 -6.36 -33.99
N SER A 152 -5.56 -6.14 -34.18
CA SER A 152 -5.04 -5.36 -35.31
C SER A 152 -5.08 -6.09 -36.66
N LEU A 153 -5.13 -7.43 -36.67
CA LEU A 153 -5.18 -8.25 -37.89
C LEU A 153 -6.61 -8.62 -38.33
N GLY A 154 -7.61 -8.42 -37.48
CA GLY A 154 -9.02 -8.73 -37.74
C GLY A 154 -9.88 -7.53 -38.08
N GLY A 155 -9.27 -6.36 -38.31
CA GLY A 155 -9.92 -5.10 -38.70
C GLY A 155 -9.75 -4.78 -40.17
#